data_AF-A0A2U2X1Y8-F1
#
_entry.id   AF-A0A2U2X1Y8-F1
#
_cell.length_a   1.000
_cell.length_b   1.000
_cell.length_c   1.000
_cell.angle_alpha   90.00
_cell.angle_beta   90.00
_cell.angle_gamma   90.00
#
_symmetry.space_group_name_H-M   'P 1'
#
loop_
_entity.id
_entity.type
_entity.pdbx_description
1 polymer ?
#
loop_
_entity_poly.entity_id
_entity_poly.type
_entity_poly.pdbx_seq_one_letter_code
_entity_poly.pdbx_strand_id
1 'polypeptide(L)'
;MNTPLTILKATGLSFIIFWAIIFSKEKFTLDMFPYVFLSLIPIGLCCLVVICLTICPFFWANNKSKNIDTVLKTYFPFYAIILFALCGYGFITSNLDTFSVAFISSAFFTLLKSWTWLAKSHKNKNE
;
A
#
# COMPACT_ATOMS: atom_id res chain seq x y z
N MET A 1 10.02 15.29 0.44
CA MET A 1 9.23 14.05 0.38
C MET A 1 7.95 14.28 1.17
N ASN A 2 6.77 14.28 0.54
CA ASN A 2 5.51 14.43 1.28
C ASN A 2 4.99 13.05 1.70
N THR A 3 5.80 12.35 2.51
CA THR A 3 5.48 11.06 3.10
C THR A 3 4.09 10.99 3.75
N PRO A 4 3.66 11.97 4.57
CA PRO A 4 2.32 11.92 5.18
C PRO A 4 1.19 11.95 4.15
N LEU A 5 1.35 12.69 3.05
CA LEU A 5 0.36 12.72 1.97
C LEU A 5 0.28 11.37 1.23
N THR A 6 1.42 10.72 1.01
CA THR A 6 1.45 9.37 0.43
C THR A 6 0.79 8.35 1.35
N ILE A 7 1.06 8.40 2.66
CA ILE A 7 0.44 7.51 3.65
C ILE A 7 -1.08 7.71 3.70
N LEU A 8 -1.56 8.95 3.65
CA LEU A 8 -2.98 9.24 3.64
C LEU A 8 -3.66 8.67 2.38
N LYS A 9 -3.07 8.89 1.20
CA LYS A 9 -3.56 8.33 -0.07
C LYS A 9 -3.53 6.80 -0.08
N ALA A 10 -2.48 6.20 0.48
CA ALA A 10 -2.33 4.76 0.61
C ALA A 10 -3.40 4.17 1.53
N THR A 11 -3.62 4.79 2.69
CA THR A 11 -4.65 4.37 3.67
C THR A 11 -6.03 4.40 3.01
N GLY A 12 -6.38 5.49 2.34
CA GLY A 12 -7.66 5.61 1.63
C GLY A 12 -7.82 4.57 0.50
N LEU A 13 -6.79 4.34 -0.30
CA LEU A 13 -6.83 3.35 -1.37
C LEU A 13 -6.97 1.93 -0.82
N SER A 14 -6.18 1.55 0.18
CA SER A 14 -6.29 0.24 0.85
C SER A 14 -7.67 0.05 1.44
N PHE A 15 -8.19 1.06 2.12
CA PHE A 15 -9.53 1.02 2.70
C PHE A 15 -10.61 0.77 1.65
N ILE A 16 -10.58 1.50 0.53
CA ILE A 16 -11.54 1.34 -0.56
C ILE A 16 -11.46 -0.06 -1.15
N ILE A 17 -10.25 -0.56 -1.47
CA ILE A 17 -10.08 -1.90 -2.07
C ILE A 17 -10.54 -2.98 -1.09
N PHE A 18 -10.16 -2.88 0.18
CA PHE A 18 -10.51 -3.84 1.23
C PHE A 18 -12.03 -3.98 1.36
N TRP A 19 -12.74 -2.87 1.54
CA TRP A 19 -14.19 -2.88 1.70
C TRP A 19 -14.94 -3.18 0.39
N ALA A 20 -14.40 -2.79 -0.77
CA ALA A 20 -14.98 -3.19 -2.06
C ALA A 20 -15.01 -4.71 -2.25
N ILE A 21 -13.94 -5.42 -1.83
CA ILE A 21 -13.88 -6.88 -1.88
C ILE A 21 -14.82 -7.52 -0.87
N ILE A 22 -14.88 -6.98 0.36
CA ILE A 22 -15.79 -7.50 1.40
C ILE A 22 -17.25 -7.33 0.97
N PHE A 23 -17.65 -6.14 0.52
CA PHE A 23 -19.02 -5.91 0.05
C PHE A 23 -19.38 -6.71 -1.20
N SER A 24 -18.40 -7.13 -2.00
CA SER A 24 -18.63 -8.01 -3.14
C SER A 24 -18.99 -9.44 -2.74
N LYS A 25 -18.60 -9.90 -1.55
CA LYS A 25 -18.79 -11.30 -1.12
C LYS A 25 -19.76 -11.46 0.04
N GLU A 26 -19.73 -10.53 0.99
CA GLU A 26 -20.53 -10.59 2.20
C GLU A 26 -21.81 -9.75 2.07
N LYS A 27 -22.91 -10.20 2.67
CA LYS A 27 -24.13 -9.41 2.74
C LYS A 27 -23.95 -8.29 3.75
N PHE A 28 -24.06 -7.04 3.29
CA PHE A 28 -23.95 -5.87 4.15
C PHE A 28 -25.08 -5.82 5.18
N THR A 29 -24.73 -5.82 6.46
CA THR A 29 -25.63 -5.55 7.58
C THR A 29 -25.28 -4.21 8.21
N LEU A 30 -26.28 -3.47 8.71
CA LEU A 30 -26.07 -2.13 9.31
C LEU A 30 -25.14 -2.19 10.53
N ASP A 31 -25.09 -3.33 11.22
CA ASP A 31 -24.21 -3.57 12.37
C ASP A 31 -22.72 -3.56 11.99
N MET A 32 -22.37 -3.75 10.71
CA MET A 32 -20.99 -3.69 10.23
C MET A 32 -20.46 -2.26 10.09
N PHE A 33 -21.33 -1.26 10.01
CA PHE A 33 -20.96 0.15 9.78
C PHE A 33 -19.93 0.72 10.78
N PRO A 34 -20.05 0.53 12.11
CA PRO A 34 -19.01 1.00 13.05
C PRO A 34 -17.65 0.32 12.82
N TYR A 35 -17.64 -0.96 12.44
CA TYR A 35 -16.41 -1.69 12.15
C TYR A 35 -15.70 -1.17 10.89
N VAL A 36 -16.46 -0.66 9.92
CA VAL A 36 -15.93 0.04 8.74
C VAL A 36 -15.03 1.19 9.17
N PHE A 37 -15.52 2.14 9.96
CA PHE A 37 -14.69 3.27 10.42
C PHE A 37 -13.55 2.83 11.35
N LEU A 38 -13.81 1.86 12.23
CA LEU A 38 -12.79 1.37 13.15
C LEU A 38 -11.60 0.74 12.42
N SER A 39 -11.84 0.06 11.29
CA SER A 39 -10.79 -0.54 10.45
C SER A 39 -9.83 0.46 9.82
N LEU A 40 -10.19 1.76 9.75
CA LEU A 40 -9.30 2.79 9.21
C LEU A 40 -8.01 2.93 10.02
N ILE A 41 -8.08 2.74 11.33
CA ILE A 41 -6.95 2.83 12.26
C ILE A 41 -5.89 1.75 11.97
N PRO A 42 -6.20 0.44 12.02
CA PRO A 42 -5.22 -0.61 11.73
C PRO A 42 -4.71 -0.55 10.30
N ILE A 43 -5.57 -0.22 9.31
CA ILE A 43 -5.14 -0.06 7.91
C ILE A 43 -4.12 1.07 7.78
N GLY A 44 -4.39 2.22 8.41
CA GLY A 44 -3.48 3.36 8.42
C GLY A 44 -2.15 3.04 9.10
N LEU A 45 -2.19 2.34 10.23
CA LEU A 45 -0.99 1.93 10.96
C LEU A 45 -0.12 0.96 10.13
N CYS A 46 -0.73 -0.04 9.48
CA CYS A 46 -0.04 -0.96 8.57
C CYS A 46 0.59 -0.21 7.39
N CYS A 47 -0.16 0.69 6.75
CA CYS A 47 0.35 1.50 5.65
C CYS A 47 1.54 2.37 6.10
N LEU A 48 1.44 3.00 7.27
CA LEU A 48 2.51 3.82 7.83
C LEU A 48 3.78 3.00 8.08
N VAL A 49 3.66 1.87 8.77
CA VAL A 49 4.81 1.02 9.11
C VAL A 49 5.49 0.50 7.84
N VAL A 50 4.72 -0.07 6.90
CA VAL A 50 5.30 -0.67 5.69
C VAL A 50 5.91 0.40 4.79
N ILE A 51 5.23 1.52 4.54
CA ILE A 51 5.79 2.60 3.70
C ILE A 51 7.07 3.18 4.32
N CYS A 52 7.07 3.41 5.63
CA CYS A 52 8.25 3.94 6.33
C CYS A 52 9.42 2.96 6.35
N LEU A 53 9.19 1.66 6.52
CA LEU A 53 10.25 0.67 6.61
C LEU A 53 10.75 0.17 5.24
N THR A 54 9.87 0.05 4.25
CA THR A 54 10.23 -0.61 2.98
C THR A 54 10.40 0.35 1.81
N ILE A 55 9.75 1.52 1.81
CA ILE A 55 9.79 2.45 0.66
C ILE A 55 10.64 3.68 1.00
N CYS A 56 10.40 4.32 2.14
CA CYS A 56 11.12 5.53 2.55
C CYS A 56 12.65 5.39 2.58
N PRO A 57 13.28 4.29 3.07
CA PRO A 57 14.74 4.21 3.10
C PRO A 57 15.36 4.24 1.71
N PHE A 58 14.73 3.66 0.68
CA PHE A 58 15.26 3.71 -0.70
C PHE A 58 15.29 5.13 -1.25
N PHE A 59 14.29 5.94 -0.93
CA PHE A 59 14.22 7.34 -1.37
C PHE A 59 15.08 8.26 -0.50
N TRP A 60 15.21 8.00 0.80
CA TRP A 60 16.07 8.77 1.69
C TRP A 60 17.55 8.51 1.42
N ALA A 61 17.97 7.25 1.29
CA ALA A 61 19.36 6.89 1.04
C ALA A 61 19.89 7.53 -0.27
N ASN A 62 19.01 7.67 -1.27
CA ASN A 62 19.33 8.27 -2.56
C ASN A 62 19.02 9.77 -2.67
N ASN A 63 18.76 10.47 -1.57
CA ASN A 63 18.48 11.92 -1.57
C ASN A 63 19.69 12.76 -2.06
N LYS A 64 20.88 12.15 -2.22
CA LYS A 64 22.07 12.74 -2.86
C LYS A 64 22.09 12.55 -4.39
N SER A 65 21.35 11.59 -4.93
CA SER A 65 21.22 11.36 -6.37
C SER A 65 20.09 12.22 -6.92
N LYS A 66 20.39 13.11 -7.87
CA LYS A 66 19.40 13.98 -8.53
C LYS A 66 18.33 13.22 -9.32
N ASN A 67 18.45 11.91 -9.49
CA ASN A 67 17.64 11.12 -10.41
C ASN A 67 16.75 10.09 -9.69
N ILE A 68 15.61 10.55 -9.16
CA ILE A 68 14.56 9.68 -8.60
C ILE A 68 14.06 8.65 -9.61
N ASP A 69 14.03 9.02 -10.90
CA ASP A 69 13.62 8.13 -11.98
C ASP A 69 14.54 6.91 -12.10
N THR A 70 15.84 7.07 -11.81
CA THR A 70 16.79 5.96 -11.75
C THR A 70 16.50 5.05 -10.57
N VAL A 71 16.20 5.59 -9.39
CA VAL A 71 15.83 4.80 -8.20
C VAL A 71 14.56 3.99 -8.46
N LEU A 72 13.55 4.63 -9.05
CA LEU A 72 12.31 3.97 -9.40
C LEU A 72 12.56 2.84 -10.42
N LYS A 73 13.23 3.13 -11.53
CA LYS A 73 13.50 2.11 -12.58
C LYS A 73 14.35 0.94 -12.08
N THR A 74 15.31 1.19 -11.19
CA THR A 74 16.20 0.14 -10.70
C THR A 74 15.55 -0.70 -9.59
N TYR A 75 14.92 -0.09 -8.58
CA TYR A 75 14.48 -0.83 -7.38
C TYR A 75 13.01 -1.25 -7.41
N PHE A 76 12.14 -0.54 -8.14
CA PHE A 76 10.71 -0.89 -8.22
C PHE A 76 10.45 -2.29 -8.80
N PRO A 77 11.13 -2.76 -9.86
CA PRO A 77 10.86 -4.09 -10.42
C PRO A 77 11.17 -5.20 -9.41
N PHE A 78 12.31 -5.12 -8.71
CA PHE A 78 12.67 -6.09 -7.66
C PHE A 78 11.69 -6.03 -6.50
N TYR A 79 11.29 -4.83 -6.07
CA TYR A 79 10.28 -4.66 -5.03
C TYR A 79 8.94 -5.29 -5.45
N ALA A 80 8.49 -5.05 -6.67
CA ALA A 80 7.23 -5.58 -7.19
C ALA A 80 7.23 -7.11 -7.27
N ILE A 81 8.36 -7.73 -7.67
CA ILE A 81 8.51 -9.20 -7.73
C ILE A 81 8.45 -9.79 -6.32
N ILE A 82 9.20 -9.23 -5.37
CA ILE A 82 9.20 -9.70 -3.96
C ILE A 82 7.80 -9.56 -3.37
N LEU A 83 7.16 -8.41 -3.59
CA LEU A 83 5.81 -8.16 -3.10
C LEU A 83 4.79 -9.10 -3.73
N PHE A 84 4.89 -9.38 -5.03
CA PHE A 84 4.04 -10.35 -5.72
C PHE A 84 4.22 -11.76 -5.15
N ALA A 85 5.45 -12.20 -4.91
CA ALA A 85 5.73 -13.49 -4.30
C ALA A 85 5.18 -13.59 -2.87
N LEU A 86 5.36 -12.54 -2.06
CA LEU A 86 4.91 -12.50 -0.67
C LEU A 86 3.38 -12.47 -0.56
N CYS A 87 2.72 -11.67 -1.38
CA CYS A 87 1.26 -11.66 -1.50
C CYS A 87 0.74 -13.00 -2.05
N GLY A 88 1.38 -13.56 -3.07
CA GLY A 88 1.02 -14.87 -3.65
C GLY A 88 1.14 -16.00 -2.63
N TYR A 89 2.20 -16.01 -1.82
CA TYR A 89 2.35 -16.94 -0.70
C TYR A 89 1.21 -16.76 0.31
N GLY A 90 0.92 -15.52 0.70
CA GLY A 90 -0.20 -15.22 1.60
C GLY A 90 -1.55 -15.72 1.07
N PHE A 91 -1.80 -15.60 -0.24
CA PHE A 91 -3.01 -16.12 -0.87
C PHE A 91 -3.14 -17.64 -0.72
N ILE A 92 -2.05 -18.36 -0.96
CA ILE A 92 -2.01 -19.84 -0.87
C ILE A 92 -2.22 -20.29 0.58
N THR A 93 -1.57 -19.66 1.55
CA THR A 93 -1.65 -20.07 2.96
C THR A 93 -2.95 -19.70 3.64
N SER A 94 -3.67 -18.68 3.14
CA SER A 94 -4.88 -18.16 3.79
C SER A 94 -6.16 -18.93 3.42
N ASN A 95 -6.06 -20.06 2.71
CA ASN A 95 -7.21 -20.84 2.22
C ASN A 95 -8.26 -20.01 1.46
N LEU A 96 -7.86 -18.88 0.86
CA LEU A 96 -8.73 -17.95 0.15
C LEU A 96 -9.90 -17.36 0.97
N ASP A 97 -9.72 -17.25 2.30
CA ASP A 97 -10.66 -16.53 3.17
C ASP A 97 -10.86 -15.08 2.68
N THR A 98 -12.11 -14.61 2.68
CA THR A 98 -12.52 -13.31 2.15
C THR A 98 -11.74 -12.16 2.77
N PHE A 99 -11.57 -12.16 4.10
CA PHE A 99 -10.84 -11.10 4.80
C PHE A 99 -9.36 -11.09 4.43
N SER A 100 -8.74 -12.27 4.39
CA SER A 100 -7.34 -12.42 4.03
C SER A 100 -7.08 -12.01 2.58
N VAL A 101 -7.96 -12.41 1.66
CA VAL A 101 -7.91 -12.00 0.24
C VAL A 101 -8.06 -10.49 0.09
N ALA A 102 -9.02 -9.87 0.80
CA ALA A 102 -9.22 -8.43 0.78
C ALA A 102 -7.98 -7.69 1.32
N PHE A 103 -7.39 -8.18 2.40
CA PHE A 103 -6.19 -7.60 3.00
C PHE A 103 -4.98 -7.70 2.07
N ILE A 104 -4.69 -8.88 1.54
CA ILE A 104 -3.52 -9.10 0.69
C ILE A 104 -3.66 -8.31 -0.62
N SER A 105 -4.86 -8.29 -1.23
CA SER A 105 -5.11 -7.54 -2.45
C SER A 105 -4.94 -6.03 -2.23
N SER A 106 -5.55 -5.50 -1.17
CA SER A 106 -5.45 -4.07 -0.85
C SER A 106 -4.00 -3.66 -0.56
N ALA A 107 -3.26 -4.47 0.19
CA ALA A 107 -1.84 -4.26 0.45
C ALA A 107 -1.01 -4.25 -0.84
N PHE A 108 -1.20 -5.25 -1.72
CA PHE A 108 -0.46 -5.38 -2.98
C PHE A 108 -0.61 -4.12 -3.85
N PHE A 109 -1.85 -3.75 -4.18
CA PHE A 109 -2.10 -2.60 -5.05
C PHE A 109 -1.67 -1.28 -4.43
N THR A 110 -1.88 -1.14 -3.12
CA THR A 110 -1.54 0.10 -2.40
C THR A 110 -0.03 0.31 -2.34
N LEU A 111 0.74 -0.74 -2.10
CA LEU A 111 2.20 -0.64 -2.05
C LEU A 111 2.78 -0.32 -3.44
N LEU A 112 2.27 -0.95 -4.51
CA LEU A 112 2.66 -0.60 -5.88
C LEU A 112 2.35 0.86 -6.21
N LYS A 113 1.16 1.35 -5.87
CA LYS A 113 0.80 2.76 -6.10
C LYS A 113 1.61 3.73 -5.23
N SER A 114 1.95 3.34 -4.01
CA SER A 114 2.72 4.16 -3.07
C SER A 114 4.10 4.55 -3.64
N TRP A 115 4.78 3.64 -4.35
CA TRP A 115 6.04 3.94 -5.05
C TRP A 115 5.88 5.06 -6.08
N THR A 116 4.84 4.97 -6.92
CA THR A 116 4.58 5.99 -7.96
C THR A 116 4.21 7.35 -7.37
N TRP A 117 3.46 7.37 -6.27
CA TRP A 117 3.10 8.61 -5.58
C TRP A 117 4.29 9.25 -4.88
N LEU A 118 5.15 8.45 -4.27
CA LEU A 118 6.36 8.95 -3.62
C LEU A 118 7.34 9.53 -4.66
N ALA A 119 7.53 8.85 -5.78
CA ALA A 119 8.34 9.34 -6.89
C ALA A 119 7.80 10.66 -7.47
N LYS A 120 6.49 10.72 -7.76
CA LYS A 120 5.84 11.95 -8.25
C LYS A 120 5.93 13.10 -7.24
N SER A 121 5.73 12.82 -5.94
CA SER A 121 5.86 13.84 -4.90
C SER A 121 7.28 14.37 -4.76
N HIS A 122 8.29 13.56 -5.08
CA HIS A 122 9.68 13.99 -5.06
C HIS A 122 10.02 14.85 -6.29
N LYS A 123 9.51 14.47 -7.47
CA LYS A 123 9.68 15.26 -8.70
C LYS A 123 9.12 16.68 -8.54
N ASN A 124 7.86 16.79 -8.09
CA ASN A 124 7.19 18.09 -7.89
C ASN A 124 7.85 19.00 -6.83
N LYS A 125 8.76 18.50 -5.99
CA LYS A 125 9.48 19.31 -4.99
C LYS A 125 10.80 19.87 -5.54
N ASN A 126 11.32 19.28 -6.61
CA ASN A 126 12.61 19.62 -7.22
C ASN A 126 12.48 20.41 -8.54
N GLU A 127 11.25 20.57 -9.04
CA GLU A 127 10.86 21.54 -10.08
C GLU A 127 10.43 22.85 -9.40
#